data_AF-A0A9D8SLH1-F1
#
_entry.id   AF-A0A9D8SLH1-F1
#
_cell.length_a   1.000
_cell.length_b   1.000
_cell.length_c   1.000
_cell.angle_alpha   90.00
_cell.angle_beta   90.00
_cell.angle_gamma   90.00
#
_symmetry.space_group_name_H-M   'P 1'
#
loop_
_entity.id
_entity.type
_entity.pdbx_description
1 polymer ?
#
loop_
_entity_poly.entity_id
_entity_poly.type
_entity_poly.pdbx_seq_one_letter_code
_entity_poly.pdbx_strand_id
1 'polypeptide(L)'
;LARANAEKFGIDPEKIGCMGFSAGGHLTLMTSTTSQTPAYEPVDELDAVPCHVNFAAPIYPAYVLEDGKDGANRQKGHDSPMVSDFAFDAKTPPMCFIHGDSDGISAMGSAAVYHKLRTMNIPAEMHIYAKVGHGFGMKPSGDHVGAWMDRVYAWMKVMGF
;
A
#
# COMPACT_ATOMS: atom_id res chain seq x y z
N LEU A 1 -3.29 16.02 -9.04
CA LEU A 1 -4.27 16.19 -10.15
C LEU A 1 -5.66 15.63 -9.85
N ALA A 2 -5.81 14.38 -9.37
CA ALA A 2 -7.14 13.78 -9.14
C ALA A 2 -8.02 14.64 -8.21
N ARG A 3 -7.50 15.04 -7.04
CA ARG A 3 -8.21 15.91 -6.08
C ARG A 3 -8.56 17.28 -6.67
N ALA A 4 -7.61 17.91 -7.36
CA ALA A 4 -7.84 19.21 -8.01
C ALA A 4 -8.91 19.18 -9.11
N ASN A 5 -9.19 18.00 -9.70
CA ASN A 5 -10.19 17.80 -10.74
C ASN A 5 -11.39 16.97 -10.25
N ALA A 6 -11.58 16.85 -8.93
CA ALA A 6 -12.60 15.96 -8.36
C ALA A 6 -14.01 16.29 -8.88
N GLU A 7 -14.37 17.57 -8.91
CA GLU A 7 -15.64 18.05 -9.47
C GLU A 7 -15.80 17.66 -10.95
N LYS A 8 -14.76 17.89 -11.76
CA LYS A 8 -14.76 17.53 -13.19
C LYS A 8 -14.94 16.04 -13.42
N PHE A 9 -14.39 15.21 -12.54
CA PHE A 9 -14.51 13.76 -12.63
C PHE A 9 -15.76 13.20 -11.95
N GLY A 10 -16.52 14.03 -11.23
CA GLY A 10 -17.68 13.59 -10.44
C GLY A 10 -17.31 12.65 -9.30
N ILE A 11 -16.10 12.80 -8.73
CA ILE A 11 -15.61 11.98 -7.61
C ILE A 11 -15.56 12.79 -6.32
N ASP A 12 -15.66 12.10 -5.19
CA ASP A 12 -15.47 12.69 -3.86
C ASP A 12 -13.97 12.89 -3.60
N PRO A 13 -13.49 14.14 -3.36
CA PRO A 13 -12.09 14.42 -3.08
C PRO A 13 -11.57 13.75 -1.79
N GLU A 14 -12.47 13.29 -0.91
CA GLU A 14 -12.16 12.58 0.32
C GLU A 14 -12.31 11.05 0.19
N LYS A 15 -12.47 10.54 -1.04
CA LYS A 15 -12.49 9.10 -1.35
C LYS A 15 -11.51 8.74 -2.47
N ILE A 16 -10.33 9.33 -2.46
CA ILE A 16 -9.27 9.06 -3.43
C ILE A 16 -8.26 8.10 -2.80
N GLY A 17 -8.20 6.87 -3.30
CA GLY A 17 -7.22 5.88 -2.85
C GLY A 17 -6.23 5.48 -3.93
N CYS A 18 -5.23 4.69 -3.55
CA CYS A 18 -4.29 4.08 -4.47
C CYS A 18 -4.15 2.58 -4.24
N MET A 19 -3.87 1.86 -5.32
CA MET A 19 -3.57 0.42 -5.31
C MET A 19 -2.37 0.22 -6.23
N GLY A 20 -1.42 -0.60 -5.79
CA GLY A 20 -0.22 -0.87 -6.58
C GLY A 20 0.37 -2.22 -6.25
N PHE A 21 1.07 -2.77 -7.23
CA PHE A 21 1.55 -4.14 -7.25
C PHE A 21 3.08 -4.18 -7.25
N SER A 22 3.71 -5.01 -6.43
CA SER A 22 5.17 -5.19 -6.41
C SER A 22 5.92 -3.87 -6.18
N ALA A 23 6.78 -3.42 -7.10
CA ALA A 23 7.39 -2.09 -7.05
C ALA A 23 6.35 -0.95 -7.02
N GLY A 24 5.20 -1.13 -7.67
CA GLY A 24 4.06 -0.21 -7.54
C GLY A 24 3.42 -0.25 -6.16
N GLY A 25 3.54 -1.37 -5.44
CA GLY A 25 3.17 -1.49 -4.03
C GLY A 25 4.10 -0.68 -3.12
N HIS A 26 5.40 -0.63 -3.42
CA HIS A 26 6.33 0.29 -2.76
C HIS A 26 5.89 1.75 -2.97
N LEU A 27 5.62 2.13 -4.23
CA LEU A 27 5.14 3.48 -4.54
C LEU A 27 3.80 3.79 -3.85
N THR A 28 2.91 2.81 -3.73
CA THR A 28 1.66 2.94 -2.97
C THR A 28 1.93 3.27 -1.50
N LEU A 29 2.90 2.60 -0.88
CA LEU A 29 3.31 2.90 0.50
C LEU A 29 3.94 4.29 0.62
N MET A 30 4.81 4.67 -0.31
CA MET A 30 5.39 6.02 -0.38
C MET A 30 4.29 7.08 -0.46
N THR A 31 3.44 7.01 -1.49
CA THR A 31 2.30 7.93 -1.67
C THR A 31 1.42 8.03 -0.43
N SER A 32 1.25 6.93 0.30
CA SER A 32 0.40 6.89 1.48
C SER A 32 1.07 7.41 2.75
N THR A 33 2.40 7.45 2.81
CA THR A 33 3.13 7.74 4.05
C THR A 33 4.01 8.97 3.95
N THR A 34 4.27 9.53 2.77
CA THR A 34 5.17 10.69 2.60
C THR A 34 4.43 11.95 2.13
N SER A 35 3.11 12.01 2.32
CA SER A 35 2.29 13.12 1.82
C SER A 35 2.61 14.49 2.46
N GLN A 36 3.30 14.50 3.59
CA GLN A 36 3.78 15.70 4.28
C GLN A 36 5.28 15.96 4.05
N THR A 37 5.93 15.19 3.17
CA THR A 37 7.34 15.33 2.82
C THR A 37 7.47 15.87 1.40
N PRO A 38 7.78 17.17 1.22
CA PRO A 38 7.94 17.75 -0.11
C PRO A 38 9.04 17.03 -0.90
N ALA A 39 8.73 16.61 -2.11
CA ALA A 39 9.70 15.99 -3.02
C ALA A 39 10.48 17.04 -3.85
N TYR A 40 9.95 18.26 -3.95
CA TYR A 40 10.50 19.39 -4.70
C TYR A 40 9.92 20.71 -4.17
N GLU A 41 10.52 21.84 -4.57
CA GLU A 41 10.02 23.18 -4.25
C GLU A 41 8.75 23.51 -5.05
N PRO A 42 7.71 24.12 -4.44
CA PRO A 42 6.47 24.45 -5.14
C PRO A 42 6.70 25.28 -6.42
N VAL A 43 6.00 24.90 -7.48
CA VAL A 43 6.06 25.48 -8.82
C VAL A 43 4.79 26.27 -9.14
N ASP A 44 3.62 25.77 -8.76
CA ASP A 44 2.33 26.42 -9.03
C ASP A 44 1.27 26.18 -7.92
N GLU A 45 0.05 26.68 -8.14
CA GLU A 45 -1.05 26.57 -7.17
C GLU A 45 -1.50 25.11 -6.94
N LEU A 46 -1.20 24.17 -7.85
CA LEU A 46 -1.52 22.76 -7.67
C LEU A 46 -0.71 22.13 -6.55
N ASP A 47 0.48 22.65 -6.25
CA ASP A 47 1.33 22.16 -5.17
C ASP A 47 0.75 22.49 -3.79
N ALA A 48 -0.20 23.43 -3.70
CA ALA A 48 -0.97 23.70 -2.49
C ALA A 48 -2.15 22.71 -2.30
N VAL A 49 -2.48 21.90 -3.30
CA VAL A 49 -3.57 20.91 -3.20
C VAL A 49 -3.08 19.71 -2.39
N PRO A 50 -3.81 19.28 -1.33
CA PRO A 50 -3.42 18.13 -0.54
C PRO A 50 -3.23 16.86 -1.40
N CYS A 51 -2.07 16.24 -1.30
CA CYS A 51 -1.69 15.07 -2.09
C CYS A 51 -1.83 13.72 -1.38
N HIS A 52 -2.25 13.72 -0.10
CA HIS A 52 -2.54 12.49 0.64
C HIS A 52 -3.65 11.69 -0.05
N VAL A 53 -3.63 10.37 0.11
CA VAL A 53 -4.72 9.47 -0.29
C VAL A 53 -5.55 9.10 0.94
N ASN A 54 -6.82 8.76 0.75
CA ASN A 54 -7.76 8.44 1.82
C ASN A 54 -7.73 6.95 2.22
N PHE A 55 -7.25 6.09 1.32
CA PHE A 55 -7.06 4.66 1.55
C PHE A 55 -5.98 4.10 0.61
N ALA A 56 -5.37 2.99 0.98
CA ALA A 56 -4.41 2.32 0.11
C ALA A 56 -4.55 0.80 0.10
N ALA A 57 -4.23 0.18 -1.01
CA ALA A 57 -4.16 -1.28 -1.16
C ALA A 57 -2.79 -1.70 -1.73
N PRO A 58 -1.76 -1.88 -0.89
CA PRO A 58 -0.47 -2.39 -1.33
C PRO A 58 -0.57 -3.90 -1.58
N ILE A 59 -0.34 -4.30 -2.82
CA ILE A 59 -0.41 -5.69 -3.26
C ILE A 59 1.01 -6.21 -3.46
N TYR A 60 1.40 -7.20 -2.64
CA TYR A 60 2.76 -7.76 -2.55
C TYR A 60 3.89 -6.72 -2.69
N PRO A 61 3.91 -5.67 -1.85
CA PRO A 61 4.81 -4.53 -2.04
C PRO A 61 6.28 -4.94 -1.95
N ALA A 62 7.07 -4.50 -2.93
CA ALA A 62 8.51 -4.73 -2.99
C ALA A 62 9.30 -3.69 -2.17
N TYR A 63 10.57 -4.01 -1.91
CA TYR A 63 11.55 -3.06 -1.33
C TYR A 63 11.09 -2.42 -0.01
N VAL A 64 10.34 -3.15 0.81
CA VAL A 64 9.82 -2.64 2.09
C VAL A 64 10.82 -2.81 3.22
N LEU A 65 11.62 -3.88 3.17
CA LEU A 65 12.60 -4.22 4.20
C LEU A 65 14.02 -3.98 3.67
N GLU A 66 14.96 -3.69 4.55
CA GLU A 66 16.39 -3.61 4.20
C GLU A 66 16.87 -4.92 3.57
N ASP A 67 16.37 -6.05 4.08
CA ASP A 67 16.43 -7.33 3.38
C ASP A 67 15.51 -7.24 2.15
N GLY A 68 16.06 -7.36 0.95
CA GLY A 68 15.29 -7.25 -0.28
C GLY A 68 15.05 -5.83 -0.78
N LYS A 69 15.78 -4.81 -0.31
CA LYS A 69 15.67 -3.45 -0.89
C LYS A 69 16.10 -3.36 -2.35
N ASP A 70 16.97 -4.26 -2.80
CA ASP A 70 17.48 -4.33 -4.18
C ASP A 70 17.00 -5.60 -4.93
N GLY A 71 15.98 -6.29 -4.44
CA GLY A 71 15.49 -7.53 -5.05
C GLY A 71 14.75 -8.45 -4.09
N ALA A 72 14.93 -9.77 -4.22
CA ALA A 72 14.31 -10.73 -3.31
C ALA A 72 14.90 -10.66 -1.89
N ASN A 73 14.05 -10.95 -0.90
CA ASN A 73 14.43 -11.09 0.51
C ASN A 73 15.35 -12.32 0.68
N ARG A 74 16.64 -12.07 0.92
CA ARG A 74 17.64 -13.14 1.07
C ARG A 74 17.44 -13.90 2.38
N GLN A 75 16.91 -13.22 3.40
CA GLN A 75 16.63 -13.78 4.72
C GLN A 75 15.13 -13.91 4.98
N LYS A 76 14.30 -13.92 3.92
CA LYS A 76 12.83 -13.98 4.00
C LYS A 76 12.23 -12.87 4.88
N GLY A 77 12.94 -11.77 5.12
CA GLY A 77 12.48 -10.66 5.95
C GLY A 77 12.50 -10.94 7.46
N HIS A 78 13.18 -12.01 7.92
CA HIS A 78 13.35 -12.27 9.35
C HIS A 78 14.23 -11.19 9.99
N ASP A 79 13.74 -10.56 11.07
CA ASP A 79 14.43 -9.51 11.85
C ASP A 79 14.97 -8.34 11.00
N SER A 80 14.41 -8.12 9.82
CA SER A 80 14.84 -7.05 8.94
C SER A 80 14.07 -5.76 9.26
N PRO A 81 14.76 -4.63 9.48
CA PRO A 81 14.08 -3.35 9.62
C PRO A 81 13.45 -2.93 8.28
N MET A 82 12.42 -2.11 8.38
CA MET A 82 11.83 -1.42 7.22
C MET A 82 12.83 -0.40 6.66
N VAL A 83 12.83 -0.21 5.33
CA VAL A 83 13.64 0.83 4.68
C VAL A 83 13.22 2.23 5.16
N SER A 84 14.11 3.21 4.99
CA SER A 84 13.90 4.60 5.42
C SER A 84 13.00 5.42 4.50
N ASP A 85 12.45 4.83 3.44
CA ASP A 85 11.72 5.55 2.40
C ASP A 85 10.37 6.09 2.91
N PHE A 86 9.78 5.44 3.92
CA PHE A 86 8.43 5.74 4.41
C PHE A 86 8.42 6.70 5.62
N ALA A 87 7.54 7.70 5.61
CA ALA A 87 7.47 8.76 6.62
C ALA A 87 6.13 8.83 7.38
N PHE A 88 5.68 7.71 7.96
CA PHE A 88 4.38 7.57 8.64
C PHE A 88 4.01 8.75 9.57
N ASP A 89 2.82 9.31 9.34
CA ASP A 89 2.31 10.52 10.00
C ASP A 89 0.78 10.47 10.24
N ALA A 90 0.20 11.58 10.70
CA ALA A 90 -1.25 11.70 10.93
C ALA A 90 -2.11 11.72 9.67
N LYS A 91 -1.50 11.83 8.47
CA LYS A 91 -2.17 11.74 7.16
C LYS A 91 -2.02 10.36 6.53
N THR A 92 -1.31 9.45 7.19
CA THR A 92 -1.23 8.05 6.75
C THR A 92 -2.62 7.41 6.79
N PRO A 93 -3.12 6.87 5.67
CA PRO A 93 -4.46 6.34 5.59
C PRO A 93 -4.56 4.88 6.05
N PRO A 94 -5.79 4.39 6.28
CA PRO A 94 -6.07 2.97 6.38
C PRO A 94 -5.59 2.19 5.15
N MET A 95 -5.11 0.95 5.37
CA MET A 95 -4.59 0.12 4.27
C MET A 95 -5.12 -1.32 4.30
N CYS A 96 -5.27 -1.92 3.12
CA CYS A 96 -5.54 -3.36 2.96
C CYS A 96 -4.42 -4.05 2.19
N PHE A 97 -3.71 -4.95 2.86
CA PHE A 97 -2.59 -5.69 2.30
C PHE A 97 -3.02 -7.05 1.75
N ILE A 98 -2.48 -7.41 0.59
CA ILE A 98 -2.66 -8.72 -0.03
C ILE A 98 -1.27 -9.24 -0.40
N HIS A 99 -0.88 -10.42 0.08
CA HIS A 99 0.45 -11.00 -0.18
C HIS A 99 0.38 -12.54 -0.20
N GLY A 100 1.31 -13.19 -0.89
CA GLY A 100 1.56 -14.63 -0.73
C GLY A 100 2.70 -14.91 0.26
N ASP A 101 2.63 -16.01 1.01
CA ASP A 101 3.66 -16.39 1.99
C ASP A 101 4.93 -17.00 1.35
N SER A 102 4.81 -17.47 0.11
CA SER A 102 5.88 -18.14 -0.65
C SER A 102 6.51 -17.19 -1.67
N ASP A 103 6.16 -15.91 -1.56
CA ASP A 103 6.73 -14.83 -2.34
C ASP A 103 8.22 -14.62 -1.95
N GLY A 104 9.06 -14.41 -2.96
CA GLY A 104 10.48 -14.07 -2.77
C GLY A 104 10.67 -12.64 -2.29
N ILE A 105 9.69 -11.77 -2.56
CA ILE A 105 9.48 -10.51 -1.84
C ILE A 105 8.65 -10.87 -0.61
N SER A 106 9.24 -10.83 0.56
CA SER A 106 8.62 -11.43 1.74
C SER A 106 7.36 -10.68 2.19
N ALA A 107 6.31 -11.44 2.52
CA ALA A 107 5.12 -10.91 3.18
C ALA A 107 5.41 -10.27 4.55
N MET A 108 6.61 -10.50 5.13
CA MET A 108 7.08 -9.80 6.31
C MET A 108 7.13 -8.27 6.11
N GLY A 109 7.35 -7.78 4.88
CA GLY A 109 7.25 -6.35 4.58
C GLY A 109 5.84 -5.83 4.83
N SER A 110 4.81 -6.52 4.32
CA SER A 110 3.41 -6.18 4.60
C SER A 110 3.08 -6.26 6.09
N ALA A 111 3.57 -7.30 6.79
CA ALA A 111 3.36 -7.45 8.22
C ALA A 111 4.01 -6.31 9.04
N ALA A 112 5.20 -5.86 8.66
CA ALA A 112 5.90 -4.76 9.31
C ALA A 112 5.12 -3.44 9.17
N VAL A 113 4.64 -3.13 7.97
CA VAL A 113 3.82 -1.93 7.74
C VAL A 113 2.48 -2.04 8.47
N TYR A 114 1.79 -3.19 8.40
CA TYR A 114 0.57 -3.42 9.14
C TYR A 114 0.77 -3.17 10.64
N HIS A 115 1.83 -3.73 11.23
CA HIS A 115 2.17 -3.50 12.63
C HIS A 115 2.39 -2.01 12.94
N LYS A 116 3.15 -1.30 12.08
CA LYS A 116 3.37 0.14 12.21
C LYS A 116 2.05 0.92 12.21
N LEU A 117 1.13 0.64 11.30
CA LEU A 117 -0.20 1.29 11.29
C LEU A 117 -0.98 1.05 12.58
N ARG A 118 -0.95 -0.19 13.10
CA ARG A 118 -1.63 -0.53 14.36
C ARG A 118 -1.04 0.21 15.56
N THR A 119 0.28 0.42 15.61
CA THR A 119 0.93 1.22 16.66
C THR A 119 0.49 2.69 16.66
N MET A 120 -0.03 3.18 15.53
CA MET A 120 -0.58 4.53 15.35
C MET A 120 -2.10 4.58 15.49
N ASN A 121 -2.74 3.47 15.89
CA ASN A 121 -4.20 3.30 15.92
C ASN A 121 -4.91 3.43 14.56
N ILE A 122 -4.16 3.34 13.44
CA ILE A 122 -4.74 3.39 12.09
C ILE A 122 -5.31 2.00 11.74
N PRO A 123 -6.62 1.88 11.42
CA PRO A 123 -7.22 0.60 11.01
C PRO A 123 -6.58 0.08 9.72
N ALA A 124 -6.33 -1.21 9.68
CA ALA A 124 -5.75 -1.89 8.52
C ALA A 124 -6.29 -3.32 8.44
N GLU A 125 -6.27 -3.89 7.24
CA GLU A 125 -6.63 -5.29 6.97
C GLU A 125 -5.48 -5.96 6.22
N MET A 126 -5.26 -7.26 6.43
CA MET A 126 -4.16 -7.99 5.80
C MET A 126 -4.57 -9.43 5.50
N HIS A 127 -4.29 -9.88 4.28
CA HIS A 127 -4.46 -11.26 3.84
C HIS A 127 -3.15 -11.81 3.30
N ILE A 128 -2.63 -12.85 3.95
CA ILE A 128 -1.44 -13.59 3.51
C ILE A 128 -1.90 -14.99 3.08
N TYR A 129 -1.68 -15.32 1.81
CA TYR A 129 -2.13 -16.57 1.20
C TYR A 129 -1.01 -17.61 1.22
N ALA A 130 -1.30 -18.79 1.76
CA ALA A 130 -0.34 -19.87 1.89
C ALA A 130 0.00 -20.50 0.53
N LYS A 131 1.28 -20.82 0.30
CA LYS A 131 1.81 -21.41 -0.93
C LYS A 131 1.63 -20.55 -2.18
N VAL A 132 1.43 -19.25 -2.01
CA VAL A 132 1.27 -18.30 -3.11
C VAL A 132 2.58 -17.51 -3.28
N GLY A 133 3.09 -17.50 -4.51
CA GLY A 133 4.29 -16.75 -4.89
C GLY A 133 3.98 -15.35 -5.43
N HIS A 134 5.01 -14.69 -5.95
CA HIS A 134 4.90 -13.34 -6.49
C HIS A 134 4.00 -13.25 -7.73
N GLY A 135 3.32 -12.12 -7.90
CA GLY A 135 2.72 -11.76 -9.18
C GLY A 135 1.52 -12.61 -9.60
N PHE A 136 0.68 -13.05 -8.67
CA PHE A 136 -0.56 -13.80 -8.98
C PHE A 136 -1.57 -12.98 -9.82
N GLY A 137 -1.40 -11.67 -9.93
CA GLY A 137 -2.15 -10.81 -10.86
C GLY A 137 -3.65 -10.67 -10.54
N MET A 138 -4.42 -10.21 -11.53
CA MET A 138 -5.87 -9.97 -11.40
C MET A 138 -6.75 -11.06 -12.02
N LYS A 139 -6.16 -12.02 -12.75
CA LYS A 139 -6.96 -13.06 -13.41
C LYS A 139 -7.44 -14.06 -12.36
N PRO A 140 -8.73 -14.41 -12.34
CA PRO A 140 -9.20 -15.53 -11.52
C PRO A 140 -8.42 -16.79 -11.89
N SER A 141 -7.62 -17.28 -10.96
CA SER A 141 -6.77 -18.46 -11.11
C SER A 141 -7.51 -19.75 -10.73
N GLY A 142 -8.75 -19.65 -10.22
CA GLY A 142 -9.53 -20.79 -9.70
C GLY A 142 -8.98 -21.36 -8.38
N ASP A 143 -7.83 -20.87 -7.93
CA ASP A 143 -7.26 -21.18 -6.63
C ASP A 143 -7.74 -20.19 -5.55
N HIS A 144 -7.34 -20.45 -4.31
CA HIS A 144 -7.78 -19.68 -3.15
C HIS A 144 -7.34 -18.20 -3.14
N VAL A 145 -6.35 -17.79 -3.95
CA VAL A 145 -5.98 -16.37 -4.08
C VAL A 145 -6.81 -15.65 -5.13
N GLY A 146 -7.46 -16.36 -6.06
CA GLY A 146 -8.23 -15.77 -7.16
C GLY A 146 -9.36 -14.80 -6.76
N ALA A 147 -9.81 -14.83 -5.50
CA ALA A 147 -10.83 -13.93 -4.94
C ALA A 147 -10.27 -12.80 -4.06
N TRP A 148 -8.96 -12.48 -4.16
CA TRP A 148 -8.33 -11.48 -3.29
C TRP A 148 -8.94 -10.07 -3.45
N MET A 149 -9.41 -9.71 -4.65
CA MET A 149 -10.04 -8.40 -4.90
C MET A 149 -11.33 -8.25 -4.09
N ASP A 150 -12.08 -9.33 -3.87
CA ASP A 150 -13.29 -9.30 -3.04
C ASP A 150 -12.97 -8.94 -1.59
N ARG A 151 -11.75 -9.28 -1.12
CA ARG A 151 -11.28 -8.89 0.22
C ARG A 151 -11.05 -7.39 0.31
N VAL A 152 -10.35 -6.81 -0.66
CA VAL A 152 -10.16 -5.35 -0.72
C VAL A 152 -11.50 -4.64 -0.84
N TYR A 153 -12.41 -5.13 -1.70
CA TYR A 153 -13.74 -4.55 -1.85
C TYR A 153 -14.57 -4.62 -0.55
N ALA A 154 -14.56 -5.77 0.13
CA ALA A 154 -15.25 -5.93 1.40
C ALA A 154 -14.70 -4.97 2.46
N TRP A 155 -13.38 -4.86 2.56
CA TRP A 155 -12.70 -3.92 3.45
C TRP A 155 -13.10 -2.47 3.13
N MET A 156 -13.05 -2.05 1.87
CA MET A 156 -13.43 -0.69 1.46
C MET A 156 -14.84 -0.33 1.92
N LYS A 157 -15.81 -1.24 1.78
CA LYS A 157 -17.18 -1.04 2.25
C LYS A 157 -17.26 -0.85 3.77
N VAL A 158 -16.52 -1.65 4.54
CA VAL A 158 -16.47 -1.53 6.01
C VAL A 158 -15.87 -0.19 6.43
N MET A 159 -14.89 0.30 5.67
CA MET A 159 -14.23 1.59 5.92
C MET A 159 -15.02 2.81 5.41
N GLY A 160 -16.12 2.61 4.67
CA GLY A 160 -16.98 3.68 4.16
C GLY A 160 -16.50 4.36 2.89
N PHE A 161 -15.61 3.71 2.13
CA PHE A 161 -15.13 4.21 0.83
C PHE A 161 -16.13 3.89 -0.28
#